data_AF-A0A8J7WIH6-F1
#
_entry.id   AF-A0A8J7WIH6-F1
#
_cell.length_a   1.000
_cell.length_b   1.000
_cell.length_c   1.000
_cell.angle_alpha   90.00
_cell.angle_beta   90.00
_cell.angle_gamma   90.00
#
_symmetry.space_group_name_H-M   'P 1'
#
loop_
_entity.id
_entity.type
_entity.pdbx_description
1 polymer ?
#
loop_
_entity_poly.entity_id
_entity_poly.type
_entity_poly.pdbx_seq_one_letter_code
_entity_poly.pdbx_strand_id
1 'polypeptide(L)'
;MGTVLVFDASPLTHFARAGELATLRALVADFECVTTRAVRGELGNGVSIHPETEGALHVGWLKEVRCDDLQELYLFGEYMRAERGSGTEAKRSSRSGRTPAGV
;
A
#
# COMPACT_ATOMS: atom_id res chain seq x y z
N MET A 1 25.55 7.73 -2.28
CA MET A 1 24.26 7.13 -2.65
C MET A 1 23.20 8.19 -2.39
N GLY A 2 22.45 8.58 -3.41
CA GLY A 2 21.35 9.55 -3.25
C GLY A 2 20.18 8.91 -2.50
N THR A 3 19.35 9.73 -1.86
CA THR A 3 18.12 9.26 -1.20
C THR A 3 17.12 8.79 -2.26
N VAL A 4 16.50 7.63 -2.04
CA VAL A 4 15.43 7.10 -2.90
C VAL A 4 14.09 7.41 -2.26
N LEU A 5 13.14 7.92 -3.05
CA LEU A 5 11.75 8.13 -2.63
C LEU A 5 10.87 7.04 -3.20
N VAL A 6 10.10 6.38 -2.32
CA VAL A 6 9.10 5.38 -2.69
C VAL A 6 7.73 6.05 -2.69
N PHE A 7 7.04 5.99 -3.84
CA PHE A 7 5.72 6.58 -4.00
C PHE A 7 4.60 5.57 -3.81
N ASP A 8 3.65 5.95 -2.96
CA ASP A 8 2.32 5.34 -2.84
C ASP A 8 1.34 5.89 -3.89
N ALA A 9 0.18 5.24 -4.05
CA ALA A 9 -0.87 5.67 -4.96
C ALA A 9 -1.48 7.02 -4.56
N SER A 10 -1.59 7.31 -3.25
CA SER A 10 -2.33 8.47 -2.76
C SER A 10 -1.73 9.82 -3.22
N PRO A 11 -0.41 10.09 -3.07
CA PRO A 11 0.18 11.33 -3.56
C PRO A 11 0.11 11.43 -5.09
N LEU A 12 0.38 10.34 -5.81
CA LEU A 12 0.34 10.30 -7.28
C LEU A 12 -1.06 10.62 -7.80
N THR A 13 -2.09 10.05 -7.16
CA THR A 13 -3.48 10.33 -7.47
C THR A 13 -3.82 11.80 -7.22
N HIS A 14 -3.40 12.36 -6.09
CA HIS A 14 -3.70 13.74 -5.74
C HIS A 14 -3.09 14.74 -6.75
N PHE A 15 -1.80 14.59 -7.07
CA PHE A 15 -1.13 15.47 -8.02
C PHE A 15 -1.64 15.28 -9.45
N ALA A 16 -1.95 14.05 -9.86
CA ALA A 16 -2.57 13.81 -11.16
C ALA A 16 -3.94 14.48 -11.27
N ARG A 17 -4.75 14.37 -10.21
CA ARG A 17 -6.07 14.99 -10.15
C ARG A 17 -6.06 16.52 -10.16
N ALA A 18 -5.00 17.11 -9.65
CA ALA A 18 -4.77 18.54 -9.69
C ALA A 18 -4.16 19.02 -11.02
N GLY A 19 -3.71 18.13 -11.91
CA GLY A 19 -2.94 18.51 -13.10
C GLY A 19 -1.50 18.94 -12.80
N GLU A 20 -0.99 18.60 -11.61
CA GLU A 20 0.23 19.14 -11.01
C GLU A 20 1.40 18.12 -10.99
N LEU A 21 1.39 17.11 -11.86
CA LEU A 21 2.48 16.11 -11.96
C LEU A 21 3.84 16.74 -12.30
N ALA A 22 3.84 17.86 -13.04
CA ALA A 22 5.06 18.61 -13.33
C ALA A 22 5.64 19.27 -12.06
N THR A 23 4.77 19.83 -11.21
CA THR A 23 5.15 20.39 -9.91
C THR A 23 5.70 19.30 -9.00
N LEU A 24 5.04 18.14 -8.93
CA LEU A 24 5.57 16.99 -8.20
C LEU A 24 6.96 16.60 -8.70
N ARG A 25 7.16 16.51 -10.02
CA ARG A 25 8.47 16.21 -10.62
C ARG A 25 9.53 17.23 -10.19
N ALA A 26 9.21 18.52 -10.19
CA ALA A 26 10.14 19.57 -9.78
C ALA A 26 10.54 19.43 -8.30
N LEU A 27 9.59 19.10 -7.41
CA LEU A 27 9.84 18.91 -5.98
C LEU A 27 10.78 17.72 -5.70
N VAL A 28 10.74 16.68 -6.53
CA VAL A 28 11.54 15.46 -6.35
C VAL A 28 12.67 15.33 -7.37
N ALA A 29 13.08 16.43 -7.99
CA ALA A 29 14.03 16.42 -9.10
C ALA A 29 15.37 15.74 -8.75
N ASP A 30 15.82 15.93 -7.50
CA ASP A 30 17.11 15.43 -6.99
C ASP A 30 17.05 14.00 -6.42
N PHE A 31 15.88 13.36 -6.45
CA PHE A 31 15.68 12.03 -5.90
C PHE A 31 15.46 11.00 -7.00
N GLU A 32 16.00 9.81 -6.78
CA GLU A 32 15.52 8.63 -7.50
C GLU A 32 14.14 8.27 -6.96
N CYS A 33 13.16 8.20 -7.86
CA CYS A 33 11.78 7.95 -7.50
C CYS A 33 11.37 6.56 -8.00
N VAL A 34 10.84 5.75 -7.09
CA VAL A 34 10.39 4.39 -7.40
C VAL A 34 8.98 4.16 -6.88
N THR A 35 8.30 3.17 -7.44
CA THR A 35 7.02 2.66 -6.96
C THR A 35 6.93 1.16 -7.20
N THR A 36 5.87 0.52 -6.72
CA THR A 36 5.67 -0.93 -6.89
C THR A 36 4.61 -1.22 -7.94
N ARG A 37 4.62 -2.45 -8.47
CA ARG A 37 3.56 -2.96 -9.34
C ARG A 37 2.16 -2.86 -8.71
N ALA A 38 2.06 -3.05 -7.39
CA ALA A 38 0.80 -2.94 -6.66
C ALA A 38 0.22 -1.52 -6.73
N VAL A 39 1.06 -0.50 -6.50
CA VAL A 39 0.66 0.91 -6.59
C VAL A 39 0.25 1.29 -8.01
N ARG A 40 0.97 0.82 -9.04
CA ARG A 40 0.56 1.03 -10.44
C ARG A 40 -0.78 0.37 -10.76
N GLY A 41 -1.04 -0.81 -10.21
CA GLY A 41 -2.32 -1.48 -10.33
C GLY A 41 -3.46 -0.68 -9.69
N GLU A 42 -3.23 -0.11 -8.51
CA GLU A 42 -4.19 0.76 -7.83
C GLU A 42 -4.51 2.01 -8.66
N LEU A 43 -3.48 2.70 -9.18
CA LEU A 43 -3.65 3.84 -10.08
C LEU A 43 -4.45 3.45 -11.33
N GLY A 44 -4.12 2.32 -11.97
CA GLY A 44 -4.82 1.80 -13.14
C GLY A 44 -6.30 1.53 -12.89
N ASN A 45 -6.63 0.92 -11.75
CA ASN A 45 -8.03 0.68 -11.36
C ASN A 45 -8.79 2.02 -11.15
N GLY A 46 -8.10 3.03 -10.64
CA GLY A 46 -8.64 4.37 -10.42
C GLY A 46 -8.96 5.15 -11.69
N VAL A 47 -8.30 4.87 -12.82
CA VAL A 47 -8.49 5.59 -14.10
C VAL A 47 -9.95 5.61 -14.56
N SER A 48 -10.69 4.51 -14.33
CA SER A 48 -12.09 4.42 -14.72
C SER A 48 -13.01 5.44 -14.02
N ILE A 49 -12.63 5.90 -12.82
CA ILE A 49 -13.36 6.87 -12.00
C ILE A 49 -12.76 8.27 -12.16
N HIS A 50 -11.43 8.33 -12.26
CA HIS A 50 -10.62 9.54 -12.37
C HIS A 50 -9.67 9.41 -13.57
N PRO A 51 -10.12 9.72 -14.80
CA PRO A 51 -9.28 9.58 -16.00
C PRO A 51 -7.95 10.35 -15.91
N GLU A 52 -7.95 11.47 -15.20
CA GLU A 52 -6.77 12.31 -14.96
C GLU A 52 -5.63 11.58 -14.23
N THR A 53 -5.92 10.48 -13.52
CA THR A 53 -4.90 9.62 -12.89
C THR A 53 -4.04 8.85 -13.89
N GLU A 54 -4.49 8.68 -15.14
CA GLU A 54 -3.74 7.99 -16.19
C GLU A 54 -2.36 8.64 -16.41
N GLY A 55 -2.26 9.97 -16.28
CA GLY A 55 -0.98 10.67 -16.39
C GLY A 55 0.10 10.16 -15.43
N ALA A 56 -0.28 9.72 -14.22
CA ALA A 56 0.66 9.17 -13.24
C ALA A 56 1.20 7.78 -13.62
N LEU A 57 0.54 7.05 -14.52
CA LEU A 57 1.03 5.75 -15.04
C LEU A 57 2.14 5.93 -16.09
N HIS A 58 2.23 7.12 -16.69
CA HIS A 58 3.08 7.36 -17.86
C HIS A 58 4.23 8.35 -17.61
N VAL A 59 4.43 8.78 -16.37
CA VAL A 59 5.59 9.62 -16.02
C VAL A 59 6.89 8.83 -16.17
N GLY A 60 7.81 9.34 -16.98
CA GLY A 60 9.10 8.66 -17.24
C GLY A 60 10.11 8.70 -16.09
N TRP A 61 9.85 9.50 -15.06
CA TRP A 61 10.75 9.69 -13.91
C TRP A 61 10.49 8.74 -12.74
N LEU A 62 9.36 8.03 -12.75
CA LEU A 62 8.97 7.08 -11.70
C LEU A 62 9.24 5.65 -12.18
N LYS A 63 10.20 4.98 -11.56
CA LYS A 63 10.56 3.59 -11.92
C LYS A 63 9.69 2.60 -11.16
N GLU A 64 9.34 1.50 -11.81
CA GLU A 64 8.77 0.35 -11.10
C GLU A 64 9.89 -0.52 -10.54
N VAL A 65 9.81 -0.85 -9.25
CA VAL A 65 10.64 -1.87 -8.61
C VAL A 65 9.80 -3.09 -8.30
N ARG A 66 10.45 -4.25 -8.36
CA ARG A 66 9.86 -5.52 -7.95
C ARG A 66 9.98 -5.67 -6.43
N CYS A 67 8.95 -6.26 -5.84
CA CYS A 67 8.90 -6.61 -4.42
C CYS A 67 8.30 -8.01 -4.29
N ASP A 68 8.85 -8.98 -5.03
CA ASP A 68 8.32 -10.33 -5.16
C ASP A 68 9.38 -11.42 -4.97
N ASP A 69 10.57 -11.07 -4.47
CA ASP A 69 11.55 -12.06 -4.04
C ASP A 69 11.13 -12.72 -2.72
N LEU A 70 11.51 -13.98 -2.54
CA LEU A 70 11.13 -14.77 -1.35
C LEU A 70 11.49 -14.07 -0.03
N GLN A 71 12.63 -13.39 0.01
CA GLN A 71 13.06 -12.64 1.20
C GLN A 71 12.14 -11.46 1.49
N GLU A 72 11.70 -10.74 0.46
CA GLU A 72 10.81 -9.58 0.60
C GLU A 72 9.41 -10.03 1.03
N LEU A 73 8.91 -11.12 0.46
CA LEU A 73 7.63 -11.72 0.86
C LEU A 73 7.67 -12.24 2.31
N TYR A 74 8.80 -12.81 2.74
CA TYR A 74 9.00 -13.21 4.13
C TYR A 74 8.97 -12.00 5.08
N LEU A 75 9.70 -10.93 4.75
CA LEU A 75 9.72 -9.68 5.54
C LEU A 75 8.34 -9.03 5.60
N PHE A 76 7.60 -9.02 4.47
CA PHE A 76 6.23 -8.56 4.45
C PHE A 76 5.32 -9.39 5.38
N GLY A 77 5.51 -10.72 5.42
CA GLY A 77 4.80 -11.60 6.34
C GLY A 77 5.10 -11.30 7.81
N GLU A 78 6.36 -11.04 8.16
CA GLU A 78 6.77 -10.61 9.51
C GLU A 78 6.15 -9.26 9.88
N TYR A 79 6.22 -8.28 8.98
CA TYR A 79 5.58 -6.98 9.15
C TYR A 79 4.08 -7.11 9.41
N MET A 80 3.38 -7.90 8.61
CA MET A 80 1.94 -8.12 8.76
C MET A 80 1.57 -8.80 10.08
N ARG A 81 2.42 -9.72 10.58
CA ARG A 81 2.24 -10.34 11.91
C ARG A 81 2.39 -9.31 13.03
N ALA A 82 3.38 -8.42 12.91
CA ALA A 82 3.64 -7.39 13.90
C ALA A 82 2.53 -6.32 13.93
N GLU A 83 2.10 -5.82 12.76
CA GLU A 83 1.14 -4.72 12.66
C GLU A 83 -0.31 -5.15 12.92
N ARG A 84 -0.70 -6.35 12.48
CA ARG A 84 -2.10 -6.80 12.61
C ARG A 84 -2.37 -7.61 13.88
N GLY A 85 -1.34 -7.92 14.65
CA GLY A 85 -1.38 -9.00 15.64
C GLY A 85 -1.65 -10.34 14.94
N SER A 86 -1.23 -11.45 15.55
CA SER A 86 -1.70 -12.75 15.08
C SER A 86 -3.23 -12.74 15.14
N GLY A 87 -3.90 -12.95 13.99
CA GLY A 87 -5.36 -13.07 13.89
C GLY A 87 -5.90 -14.32 14.57
N THR A 88 -5.41 -14.65 15.77
CA THR A 88 -5.79 -15.75 16.63
C THR A 88 -6.28 -15.21 17.97
N GLU A 89 -7.23 -14.29 17.97
CA GLU A 89 -8.21 -14.25 19.06
C GLU A 89 -9.34 -15.21 18.70
N ALA A 90 -9.09 -16.50 18.92
CA ALA A 90 -10.18 -17.46 19.02
C ALA A 90 -11.00 -17.08 20.25
N LYS A 91 -12.16 -16.43 20.04
CA LYS A 91 -13.22 -16.29 21.04
C LYS A 91 -13.58 -17.67 21.60
N ARG A 92 -12.95 -18.09 22.70
CA ARG A 92 -13.56 -19.00 23.66
C ARG A 92 -14.41 -18.15 24.61
N SER A 93 -15.63 -17.83 24.18
CA SER A 93 -16.67 -17.36 25.09
C SER A 93 -18.01 -18.00 24.73
N SER A 94 -18.30 -19.09 25.44
CA SER A 94 -19.61 -19.54 25.95
C SER A 94 -19.36 -20.96 26.47
N ARG A 95 -19.63 -21.32 27.72
CA ARG A 95 -20.85 -21.03 28.47
C ARG A 95 -20.55 -21.09 29.97
N SER A 96 -20.79 -19.96 30.64
CA SER A 96 -20.96 -19.86 32.09
C SER A 96 -22.07 -20.79 32.58
N GLY A 97 -21.91 -21.29 33.81
CA GLY A 97 -22.64 -22.41 34.37
C GLY A 97 -24.13 -22.22 34.60
N ARG A 98 -24.80 -23.34 34.86
CA ARG A 98 -26.09 -23.40 35.53
C ARG A 98 -26.21 -24.72 36.29
N THR A 99 -25.99 -24.69 37.60
CA THR A 99 -26.59 -25.66 38.53
C THR A 99 -28.09 -25.37 38.60
N PRO A 100 -28.94 -26.38 38.79
CA PRO A 100 -29.71 -26.37 40.03
C PRO A 100 -29.86 -27.75 40.69
N ALA A 101 -30.36 -27.69 41.91
CA ALA A 101 -30.42 -28.71 42.93
C ALA A 101 -31.50 -29.80 42.72
N GLY A 102 -31.28 -30.95 43.37
CA GLY A 102 -32.26 -31.70 44.15
C GLY A 102 -33.29 -32.55 43.41
N VAL A 103 -33.18 -33.88 43.57
CA VAL A 103 -34.24 -34.80 44.07
C VAL A 103 -33.54 -35.90 44.86
#